data_AF-A0A4P5WUJ7-F1
#
_entry.id   AF-A0A4P5WUJ7-F1
#
_cell.length_a   1.000
_cell.length_b   1.000
_cell.length_c   1.000
_cell.angle_alpha   90.00
_cell.angle_beta   90.00
_cell.angle_gamma   90.00
#
_symmetry.space_group_name_H-M   'P 1'
#
loop_
_entity.id
_entity.type
_entity.pdbx_description
1 polymer ?
#
loop_
_entity_poly.entity_id
_entity_poly.type
_entity_poly.pdbx_seq_one_letter_code
_entity_poly.pdbx_strand_id
1 'polypeptide(L)'
;MSGRFGGAGMAAGERSGPEQQTLRKPAGLRGPGLFHGQIVKMRLLPAAAGTGIRFRRVDLAGVPEVSASVEHVQPGARRTILTSGAARVETTEHLLAALAGLRVDNCVVELDGPEVPAMDGSAMPFCEAILGAGLCGQGVSRRVLRIAELQRISEPASGQWIECIPSGSDDLVIDYRLDYGAESPLPSQSWAIEVTPELFLREIAAARTFVMAAEVEALQAAGFGRHLTRRELVVFEADGSVQENSLRWSNEPVRHKVLDCIGDLALSGFSSSGRIVACRSGHKLNHVMARVLSTIVSTEAGHPVMSAGRAA
;
A
#
# COMPACT_ATOMS: atom_id res chain seq x y z
N MET A 1 -5.70 -33.02 -7.19
CA MET A 1 -4.43 -33.68 -7.55
C MET A 1 -3.29 -32.85 -6.98
N SER A 2 -2.46 -33.50 -6.18
CA SER A 2 -1.37 -32.93 -5.39
C SER A 2 -0.23 -32.39 -6.27
N GLY A 3 -0.03 -31.07 -6.25
CA GLY A 3 1.19 -30.45 -6.79
C GLY A 3 2.34 -30.63 -5.81
N ARG A 4 3.39 -31.32 -6.24
CA ARG A 4 4.65 -31.49 -5.50
C ARG A 4 5.40 -30.16 -5.44
N PHE A 5 5.76 -29.70 -4.25
CA PHE A 5 6.82 -28.71 -4.07
C PHE A 5 8.15 -29.39 -4.36
N GLY A 6 8.76 -29.07 -5.49
CA GLY A 6 10.13 -29.48 -5.81
C GLY A 6 11.11 -28.62 -5.03
N GLY A 7 11.93 -29.24 -4.19
CA GLY A 7 13.04 -28.58 -3.51
C GLY A 7 14.19 -28.29 -4.47
N ALA A 8 14.50 -27.01 -4.64
CA ALA A 8 15.78 -26.50 -5.12
C ALA A 8 16.23 -25.42 -4.12
N GLY A 9 17.54 -25.32 -3.89
CA GLY A 9 18.15 -24.64 -2.75
C GLY A 9 17.79 -23.15 -2.64
N MET A 10 17.39 -22.75 -1.42
CA MET A 10 17.05 -21.39 -1.04
C MET A 10 18.29 -20.49 -1.07
N ALA A 11 18.27 -19.46 -1.90
CA ALA A 11 19.11 -18.28 -1.73
C ALA A 11 18.39 -17.03 -2.26
N ALA A 12 17.25 -16.69 -1.66
CA ALA A 12 17.01 -15.27 -1.39
C ALA A 12 17.95 -14.86 -0.23
N GLY A 13 18.14 -13.58 -0.02
CA GLY A 13 19.06 -13.15 1.02
C GLY A 13 18.79 -11.73 1.41
N GLU A 14 18.47 -11.54 2.68
CA GLU A 14 18.43 -10.22 3.28
C GLU A 14 19.82 -9.57 3.16
N ARG A 15 19.88 -8.35 2.63
CA ARG A 15 21.11 -7.55 2.57
C ARG A 15 20.97 -6.26 3.35
N SER A 16 22.11 -5.78 3.85
CA SER A 16 22.24 -4.41 4.35
C SER A 16 22.04 -3.42 3.20
N GLY A 17 20.94 -2.68 3.23
CA GLY A 17 20.67 -1.55 2.35
C GLY A 17 21.22 -0.22 2.90
N PRO A 18 20.81 0.92 2.32
CA PRO A 18 21.08 2.24 2.89
C PRO A 18 20.55 2.36 4.33
N GLU A 19 20.97 3.38 5.07
CA GLU A 19 20.50 3.57 6.45
C GLU A 19 18.97 3.72 6.53
N GLN A 20 18.40 3.17 7.60
CA GLN A 20 17.01 3.42 7.98
C GLN A 20 16.78 4.92 8.15
N GLN A 21 15.60 5.38 7.77
CA GLN A 21 15.18 6.77 7.87
C GLN A 21 13.92 6.92 8.71
N THR A 22 13.86 8.06 9.41
CA THR A 22 12.65 8.55 10.08
C THR A 22 12.46 10.04 9.76
N LEU A 23 11.38 10.63 10.27
CA LEU A 23 11.14 12.07 10.16
C LEU A 23 12.07 12.83 11.11
N ARG A 24 12.51 14.03 10.73
CA ARG A 24 13.34 14.90 11.58
C ARG A 24 12.51 15.61 12.66
N LYS A 25 11.26 15.96 12.35
CA LYS A 25 10.30 16.58 13.26
C LYS A 25 8.89 16.09 12.94
N PRO A 26 7.91 16.24 13.85
CA PRO A 26 6.53 15.90 13.57
C PRO A 26 5.93 16.66 12.37
N ALA A 27 5.06 16.01 11.60
CA ALA A 27 4.17 16.62 10.61
C ALA A 27 2.71 16.35 10.97
N GLY A 28 1.80 17.26 10.62
CA GLY A 28 0.37 17.12 10.90
C GLY A 28 -0.46 17.32 9.64
N LEU A 29 -1.49 16.49 9.47
CA LEU A 29 -2.50 16.61 8.42
C LEU A 29 -3.91 16.55 9.05
N ARG A 30 -4.90 17.13 8.37
CA ARG A 30 -6.29 17.08 8.79
C ARG A 30 -7.19 17.03 7.58
N GLY A 31 -8.15 16.12 7.57
CA GLY A 31 -9.11 15.98 6.48
C GLY A 31 -10.17 14.91 6.77
N PRO A 32 -11.22 14.80 5.92
CA PRO A 32 -12.18 13.72 6.03
C PRO A 32 -11.54 12.38 5.64
N GLY A 33 -11.95 11.29 6.29
CA GLY A 33 -11.73 9.93 5.77
C GLY A 33 -12.47 9.72 4.44
N LEU A 34 -12.00 8.78 3.61
CA LEU A 34 -12.56 8.50 2.29
C LEU A 34 -13.96 7.90 2.38
N PHE A 35 -14.15 6.93 3.26
CA PHE A 35 -15.41 6.17 3.35
C PHE A 35 -16.43 6.85 4.25
N HIS A 36 -16.03 7.27 5.46
CA HIS A 36 -16.97 7.69 6.49
C HIS A 36 -17.15 9.21 6.60
N GLY A 37 -16.23 9.99 6.02
CA GLY A 37 -16.29 11.46 6.05
C GLY A 37 -16.02 12.10 7.41
N GLN A 38 -15.73 11.31 8.45
CA GLN A 38 -15.25 11.82 9.72
C GLN A 38 -13.97 12.62 9.49
N ILE A 39 -13.92 13.84 10.03
CA ILE A 39 -12.70 14.62 10.01
C ILE A 39 -11.72 14.04 11.01
N VAL A 40 -10.54 13.66 10.52
CA VAL A 40 -9.46 13.07 11.30
C VAL A 40 -8.26 14.02 11.28
N LYS A 41 -7.69 14.26 12.46
CA LYS A 41 -6.39 14.86 12.66
C LYS A 41 -5.35 13.75 12.77
N MET A 42 -4.38 13.79 11.88
CA MET A 42 -3.28 12.84 11.83
C MET A 42 -1.96 13.53 12.15
N ARG A 43 -1.06 12.84 12.86
CA ARG A 43 0.32 13.27 13.04
C ARG A 43 1.29 12.17 12.67
N LEU A 44 2.34 12.52 11.93
CA LEU A 44 3.48 11.67 11.65
C LEU A 44 4.61 12.06 12.59
N LEU A 45 5.10 11.12 13.40
CA LEU A 45 6.13 11.37 14.41
C LEU A 45 7.42 10.61 14.07
N PRO A 46 8.59 11.21 14.36
CA PRO A 46 9.85 10.49 14.38
C PRO A 46 9.77 9.25 15.29
N ALA A 47 10.46 8.18 14.94
CA ALA A 47 10.52 6.96 15.73
C ALA A 47 11.91 6.35 15.74
N ALA A 48 12.25 5.60 16.79
CA ALA A 48 13.55 4.94 16.93
C ALA A 48 13.77 3.87 15.84
N ALA A 49 15.03 3.55 15.53
CA ALA A 49 15.36 2.52 14.55
C ALA A 49 14.74 1.17 14.93
N GLY A 50 14.27 0.42 13.93
CA GLY A 50 13.56 -0.85 14.14
C GLY A 50 12.14 -0.73 14.68
N THR A 51 11.59 0.48 14.80
CA THR A 51 10.17 0.69 15.13
C THR A 51 9.26 0.15 14.03
N GLY A 52 9.64 0.33 12.76
CA GLY A 52 8.72 0.19 11.65
C GLY A 52 7.67 1.31 11.63
N ILE A 53 6.60 1.10 10.87
CA ILE A 53 5.44 2.00 10.87
C ILE A 53 4.41 1.49 11.89
N ARG A 54 4.03 2.35 12.84
CA ARG A 54 3.01 2.03 13.86
C ARG A 54 1.90 3.06 13.86
N PHE A 55 0.66 2.59 13.78
CA PHE A 55 -0.51 3.44 13.94
C PHE A 55 -0.96 3.45 15.39
N ARG A 56 -1.33 4.63 15.90
CA ARG A 56 -1.75 4.87 17.29
C ARG A 56 -3.08 5.61 17.30
N ARG A 57 -4.11 5.03 17.92
CA ARG A 57 -5.43 5.65 18.08
C ARG A 57 -5.48 6.47 19.36
N VAL A 58 -5.20 7.77 19.26
CA VAL A 58 -5.08 8.67 20.41
C VAL A 58 -6.43 9.12 20.98
N ASP A 59 -7.51 8.90 20.24
CA ASP A 59 -8.88 9.14 20.68
C ASP A 59 -9.45 8.02 21.58
N LEU A 60 -8.80 6.85 21.62
CA LEU A 60 -9.27 5.70 22.39
C LEU A 60 -8.56 5.60 23.75
N ALA A 61 -9.29 5.11 24.75
CA ALA A 61 -8.73 4.81 26.06
C ALA A 61 -7.59 3.78 25.96
N GLY A 62 -6.49 4.03 26.66
CA GLY A 62 -5.29 3.19 26.60
C GLY A 62 -4.43 3.40 25.35
N VAL A 63 -4.84 4.29 24.43
CA VAL A 63 -4.06 4.73 23.27
C VAL A 63 -3.48 3.55 22.47
N PRO A 64 -4.34 2.60 22.04
CA PRO A 64 -3.88 1.34 21.47
C PRO A 64 -3.14 1.56 20.15
N GLU A 65 -2.20 0.67 19.86
CA GLU A 65 -1.36 0.70 18.67
C GLU A 65 -1.53 -0.55 17.79
N VAL A 66 -1.29 -0.39 16.50
CA VAL A 66 -1.20 -1.49 15.53
C VAL A 66 -0.01 -1.25 14.59
N SER A 67 0.87 -2.24 14.47
CA SER A 67 1.99 -2.19 13.51
C SER A 67 1.47 -2.38 12.09
N ALA A 68 2.03 -1.64 11.12
CA ALA A 68 1.79 -1.84 9.70
C ALA A 68 2.46 -3.14 9.23
N SER A 69 1.79 -4.26 9.50
CA SER A 69 2.22 -5.60 9.16
C SER A 69 1.05 -6.35 8.56
N VAL A 70 1.33 -7.20 7.59
CA VAL A 70 0.34 -8.09 6.99
C VAL A 70 -0.35 -8.99 8.03
N GLU A 71 0.29 -9.27 9.17
CA GLU A 71 -0.31 -9.98 10.33
C GLU A 71 -1.57 -9.29 10.89
N HIS A 72 -1.64 -7.97 10.79
CA HIS A 72 -2.74 -7.18 11.34
C HIS A 72 -3.81 -6.84 10.29
N VAL A 73 -3.66 -7.29 9.06
CA VAL A 73 -4.59 -7.00 7.97
C VAL A 73 -5.90 -7.74 8.17
N GLN A 74 -7.01 -7.02 8.05
CA GLN A 74 -8.35 -7.59 7.97
C GLN A 74 -8.92 -7.45 6.56
N PRO A 75 -9.79 -8.38 6.12
CA PRO A 75 -10.52 -8.24 4.87
C PRO A 75 -11.31 -6.92 4.83
N GLY A 76 -11.07 -6.13 3.79
CA GLY A 76 -11.76 -4.87 3.52
C GLY A 76 -12.02 -4.75 2.03
N ALA A 77 -13.27 -4.49 1.64
CA ALA A 77 -13.55 -4.17 0.25
C ALA A 77 -12.99 -2.77 -0.06
N ARG A 78 -12.17 -2.66 -1.12
CA ARG A 78 -11.63 -1.40 -1.65
C ARG A 78 -10.72 -0.59 -0.71
N ARG A 79 -10.21 -1.19 0.37
CA ARG A 79 -9.31 -0.51 1.31
C ARG A 79 -8.49 -1.50 2.13
N THR A 80 -7.38 -1.04 2.69
CA THR A 80 -6.60 -1.78 3.67
C THR A 80 -7.02 -1.40 5.08
N ILE A 81 -7.25 -2.42 5.92
CA ILE A 81 -7.67 -2.27 7.32
C ILE A 81 -6.67 -2.99 8.20
N LEU A 82 -6.12 -2.29 9.20
CA LEU A 82 -5.22 -2.85 10.20
C LEU A 82 -5.91 -2.92 11.56
N THR A 83 -5.77 -4.05 12.25
CA THR A 83 -6.33 -4.28 13.59
C THR A 83 -5.34 -4.93 14.54
N SER A 84 -5.29 -4.45 15.78
CA SER A 84 -4.64 -5.14 16.90
C SER A 84 -5.27 -4.71 18.22
N GLY A 85 -5.84 -5.67 18.96
CA GLY A 85 -6.63 -5.37 20.15
C GLY A 85 -7.75 -4.35 19.83
N ALA A 86 -7.74 -3.22 20.55
CA ALA A 86 -8.70 -2.13 20.33
C ALA A 86 -8.30 -1.16 19.20
N ALA A 87 -7.07 -1.22 18.69
CA ALA A 87 -6.65 -0.39 17.57
C ALA A 87 -7.25 -0.92 16.27
N ARG A 88 -7.92 -0.03 15.54
CA ARG A 88 -8.38 -0.27 14.17
C ARG A 88 -8.17 0.99 13.34
N VAL A 89 -7.51 0.83 12.20
CA VAL A 89 -7.24 1.92 11.24
C VAL A 89 -7.54 1.44 9.83
N GLU A 90 -8.27 2.27 9.08
CA GLU A 90 -8.71 2.00 7.71
C GLU A 90 -8.04 2.94 6.70
N THR A 91 -8.04 2.51 5.43
CA THR A 91 -7.58 3.29 4.28
C THR A 91 -6.09 3.69 4.41
N THR A 92 -5.26 2.77 4.89
CA THR A 92 -3.84 3.03 5.20
C THR A 92 -2.94 3.07 3.97
N GLU A 93 -3.39 2.50 2.86
CA GLU A 93 -2.62 2.23 1.64
C GLU A 93 -1.91 3.46 1.06
N HIS A 94 -2.55 4.63 0.97
CA HIS A 94 -1.92 5.81 0.35
C HIS A 94 -0.85 6.43 1.23
N LEU A 95 -1.05 6.43 2.55
CA LEU A 95 -0.03 6.87 3.49
C LEU A 95 1.15 5.89 3.52
N LEU A 96 0.88 4.59 3.52
CA LEU A 96 1.93 3.57 3.46
C LEU A 96 2.71 3.67 2.15
N ALA A 97 2.05 3.96 1.02
CA ALA A 97 2.71 4.21 -0.25
C ALA A 97 3.63 5.43 -0.18
N ALA A 98 3.17 6.54 0.43
CA ALA A 98 4.00 7.73 0.62
C ALA A 98 5.23 7.46 1.49
N LEU A 99 5.06 6.77 2.62
CA LEU A 99 6.15 6.42 3.53
C LEU A 99 7.15 5.48 2.84
N ALA A 100 6.67 4.44 2.16
CA ALA A 100 7.53 3.48 1.44
C ALA A 100 8.25 4.14 0.25
N GLY A 101 7.53 4.91 -0.57
CA GLY A 101 8.08 5.63 -1.72
C GLY A 101 9.16 6.64 -1.32
N LEU A 102 8.97 7.33 -0.19
CA LEU A 102 9.97 8.24 0.38
C LEU A 102 10.97 7.55 1.31
N ARG A 103 10.98 6.21 1.35
CA ARG A 103 11.96 5.43 2.09
C ARG A 103 11.98 5.74 3.60
N VAL A 104 10.82 6.03 4.20
CA VAL A 104 10.64 6.15 5.65
C VAL A 104 10.45 4.77 6.26
N ASP A 105 11.40 4.33 7.07
CA ASP A 105 11.35 3.01 7.73
C ASP A 105 10.62 3.07 9.07
N ASN A 106 10.80 4.16 9.82
CA ASN A 106 10.32 4.28 11.18
C ASN A 106 9.44 5.52 11.35
N CYS A 107 8.17 5.32 11.71
CA CYS A 107 7.23 6.40 11.96
C CYS A 107 6.12 5.95 12.90
N VAL A 108 5.76 6.78 13.86
CA VAL A 108 4.51 6.62 14.61
C VAL A 108 3.46 7.54 14.00
N VAL A 109 2.33 6.97 13.60
CA VAL A 109 1.18 7.66 12.99
C VAL A 109 0.08 7.78 14.04
N GLU A 110 -0.11 8.97 14.60
CA GLU A 110 -1.22 9.23 15.52
C GLU A 110 -2.46 9.67 14.76
N LEU A 111 -3.62 9.10 15.11
CA LEU A 111 -4.92 9.41 14.54
C LEU A 111 -5.96 9.57 15.65
N ASP A 112 -6.82 10.57 15.54
CA ASP A 112 -8.00 10.76 16.41
C ASP A 112 -9.31 10.24 15.80
N GLY A 113 -9.19 9.31 14.84
CA GLY A 113 -10.30 8.66 14.17
C GLY A 113 -9.89 7.34 13.52
N PRO A 114 -10.87 6.56 13.04
CA PRO A 114 -10.64 5.19 12.57
C PRO A 114 -10.06 5.10 11.16
N GLU A 115 -9.93 6.21 10.44
CA GLU A 115 -9.56 6.23 9.03
C GLU A 115 -8.46 7.26 8.77
N VAL A 116 -7.48 6.92 7.94
CA VAL A 116 -6.50 7.90 7.45
C VAL A 116 -7.24 8.94 6.59
N PRO A 117 -6.98 10.26 6.77
CA PRO A 117 -7.67 11.28 5.99
C PRO A 117 -7.38 11.12 4.49
N ALA A 118 -8.39 11.19 3.64
CA ALA A 118 -8.27 10.96 2.19
C ALA A 118 -7.44 12.03 1.47
N MET A 119 -7.31 13.22 2.07
CA MET A 119 -6.63 14.38 1.52
C MET A 119 -7.18 14.79 0.13
N ASP A 120 -6.45 14.56 -0.95
CA ASP A 120 -6.90 14.79 -2.32
C ASP A 120 -7.15 13.47 -3.09
N GLY A 121 -7.19 12.34 -2.38
CA GLY A 121 -7.32 10.99 -2.94
C GLY A 121 -6.03 10.41 -3.49
N SER A 122 -4.90 11.10 -3.36
CA SER A 122 -3.57 10.63 -3.74
C SER A 122 -2.60 10.61 -2.56
N ALA A 123 -1.37 10.16 -2.80
CA ALA A 123 -0.31 10.16 -1.78
C ALA A 123 0.43 11.51 -1.67
N MET A 124 0.25 12.44 -2.63
CA MET A 124 1.04 13.66 -2.72
C MET A 124 0.95 14.54 -1.46
N PRO A 125 -0.22 14.78 -0.84
CA PRO A 125 -0.30 15.58 0.38
C PRO A 125 0.49 14.96 1.56
N PHE A 126 0.58 13.63 1.62
CA PHE A 126 1.43 12.97 2.61
C PHE A 126 2.91 13.16 2.30
N CYS A 127 3.31 13.05 1.03
CA CYS A 127 4.68 13.31 0.60
C CYS A 127 5.13 14.73 0.95
N GLU A 128 4.30 15.73 0.67
CA GLU A 128 4.59 17.12 1.00
C GLU A 128 4.79 17.32 2.51
N ALA A 129 3.93 16.70 3.33
CA ALA A 129 4.05 16.74 4.79
C ALA A 129 5.33 16.06 5.29
N ILE A 130 5.68 14.89 4.75
CA ILE A 130 6.91 14.14 5.08
C ILE A 130 8.15 14.95 4.69
N LEU A 131 8.20 15.48 3.46
CA LEU A 131 9.32 16.29 2.99
C LEU A 131 9.45 17.61 3.76
N GLY A 132 8.33 18.24 4.13
CA GLY A 132 8.30 19.44 4.97
C GLY A 132 8.75 19.21 6.41
N ALA A 133 8.51 18.01 6.96
CA ALA A 133 9.15 17.56 8.19
C ALA A 133 10.65 17.31 8.01
N GLY A 134 11.05 16.85 6.83
CA GLY A 134 12.40 16.45 6.51
C GLY A 134 12.73 15.05 7.04
N LEU A 135 13.71 14.41 6.42
CA LEU A 135 14.16 13.06 6.77
C LEU A 135 15.48 13.10 7.54
N CYS A 136 15.70 12.09 8.37
CA CYS A 136 16.98 11.84 9.03
C CYS A 136 17.32 10.34 9.02
N GLY A 137 18.55 10.02 8.64
CA GLY A 137 19.12 8.67 8.78
C GLY A 137 19.36 8.31 10.25
N GLN A 138 19.34 7.02 10.55
CA GLN A 138 19.41 6.51 11.92
C GLN A 138 20.66 5.66 12.21
N GLY A 139 21.65 5.63 11.30
CA GLY A 139 22.91 4.89 11.52
C GLY A 139 22.76 3.37 11.59
N VAL A 140 21.58 2.83 11.25
CA VAL A 140 21.27 1.40 11.23
C VAL A 140 20.90 1.03 9.80
N SER A 141 21.48 -0.02 9.24
CA SER A 141 21.13 -0.47 7.88
C SER A 141 19.68 -0.89 7.77
N ARG A 142 19.06 -0.51 6.64
CA ARG A 142 17.77 -1.05 6.22
C ARG A 142 17.90 -2.51 5.83
N ARG A 143 16.86 -3.29 6.15
CA ARG A 143 16.67 -4.66 5.70
C ARG A 143 16.04 -4.64 4.31
N VAL A 144 16.73 -5.18 3.31
CA VAL A 144 16.21 -5.30 1.94
C VAL A 144 16.03 -6.77 1.57
N LEU A 145 14.80 -7.15 1.23
CA LEU A 145 14.45 -8.45 0.68
C LEU A 145 14.73 -8.47 -0.81
N ARG A 146 15.71 -9.27 -1.26
CA ARG A 146 15.93 -9.54 -2.68
C ARG A 146 15.08 -10.72 -3.13
N ILE A 147 14.17 -10.50 -4.08
CA ILE A 147 13.37 -11.54 -4.71
C ILE A 147 14.30 -12.41 -5.56
N ALA A 148 14.49 -13.67 -5.17
CA ALA A 148 15.37 -14.62 -5.86
C ALA A 148 14.64 -15.67 -6.69
N GLU A 149 13.34 -15.86 -6.47
CA GLU A 149 12.53 -16.86 -7.17
C GLU A 149 11.18 -16.29 -7.58
N LEU A 150 10.60 -16.90 -8.62
CA LEU A 150 9.25 -16.57 -9.04
C LEU A 150 8.24 -17.13 -8.03
N GLN A 151 7.35 -16.26 -7.53
CA GLN A 151 6.16 -16.67 -6.79
C GLN A 151 4.94 -16.02 -7.44
N ARG A 152 3.93 -16.82 -7.81
CA ARG A 152 2.69 -16.32 -8.42
C ARG A 152 1.47 -16.69 -7.57
N ILE A 153 0.60 -15.72 -7.41
CA ILE A 153 -0.72 -15.86 -6.79
C ILE A 153 -1.76 -15.52 -7.85
N SER A 154 -2.73 -16.41 -8.05
CA SER A 154 -3.80 -16.24 -9.02
C SER A 154 -5.17 -16.46 -8.38
N GLU A 155 -6.18 -15.74 -8.85
CA GLU A 155 -7.59 -15.99 -8.58
C GLU A 155 -8.27 -16.49 -9.87
N PRO A 156 -8.37 -17.81 -10.08
CA PRO A 156 -8.80 -18.38 -11.37
C PRO A 156 -10.18 -17.93 -11.83
N ALA A 157 -11.11 -17.71 -10.90
CA ALA A 157 -12.49 -17.31 -11.22
C ALA A 157 -12.58 -15.92 -11.86
N SER A 158 -11.70 -15.00 -11.45
CA SER A 158 -11.70 -13.62 -11.95
C SER A 158 -10.59 -13.35 -12.98
N GLY A 159 -9.61 -14.26 -13.08
CA GLY A 159 -8.43 -14.11 -13.92
C GLY A 159 -7.41 -13.10 -13.37
N GLN A 160 -7.59 -12.60 -12.15
CA GLN A 160 -6.66 -11.69 -11.49
C GLN A 160 -5.42 -12.46 -11.03
N TRP A 161 -4.25 -11.83 -11.10
CA TRP A 161 -3.01 -12.42 -10.57
C TRP A 161 -1.96 -11.37 -10.22
N ILE A 162 -1.05 -11.76 -9.35
CA ILE A 162 0.14 -11.00 -8.98
C ILE A 162 1.30 -11.99 -8.82
N GLU A 163 2.49 -11.61 -9.27
CA GLU A 163 3.70 -12.38 -9.09
C GLU A 163 4.89 -11.50 -8.71
N CYS A 164 5.83 -12.09 -8.00
CA CYS A 164 7.15 -11.52 -7.79
C CYS A 164 8.16 -12.36 -8.59
N ILE A 165 9.12 -11.70 -9.22
CA ILE A 165 10.20 -12.33 -9.98
C ILE A 165 11.53 -11.63 -9.69
N PRO A 166 12.67 -12.30 -9.87
CA PRO A 166 13.97 -11.67 -9.79
C PRO A 166 14.11 -10.52 -10.78
N SER A 167 14.84 -9.48 -10.37
CA SER A 167 15.22 -8.38 -11.25
C SER A 167 16.69 -8.01 -11.04
N GLY A 168 17.30 -7.42 -12.07
CA GLY A 168 18.63 -6.82 -11.97
C GLY A 168 18.64 -5.45 -11.28
N SER A 169 17.47 -4.86 -11.00
CA SER A 169 17.35 -3.61 -10.24
C SER A 169 17.62 -3.83 -8.73
N ASP A 170 18.27 -2.85 -8.11
CA ASP A 170 18.44 -2.80 -6.65
C ASP A 170 17.21 -2.23 -5.92
N ASP A 171 16.23 -1.72 -6.67
CA ASP A 171 14.94 -1.22 -6.21
C ASP A 171 13.80 -2.18 -6.63
N LEU A 172 12.60 -1.88 -6.13
CA LEU A 172 11.39 -2.58 -6.56
C LEU A 172 10.96 -2.04 -7.92
N VAL A 173 10.73 -2.92 -8.89
CA VAL A 173 10.05 -2.58 -10.14
C VAL A 173 8.61 -3.09 -10.06
N ILE A 174 7.63 -2.26 -10.37
CA ILE A 174 6.23 -2.67 -10.48
C ILE A 174 5.79 -2.54 -11.92
N ASP A 175 5.30 -3.63 -12.50
CA ASP A 175 4.67 -3.72 -13.80
C ASP A 175 3.19 -4.07 -13.60
N TYR A 176 2.30 -3.14 -13.94
CA TYR A 176 0.88 -3.28 -13.66
C TYR A 176 0.07 -3.20 -14.94
N ARG A 177 -0.75 -4.23 -15.17
CA ARG A 177 -1.79 -4.26 -16.20
C ARG A 177 -3.17 -4.08 -15.56
N LEU A 178 -3.78 -2.93 -15.83
CA LEU A 178 -5.16 -2.64 -15.52
C LEU A 178 -6.04 -3.06 -16.71
N ASP A 179 -7.06 -3.86 -16.44
CA ASP A 179 -7.98 -4.37 -17.47
C ASP A 179 -9.29 -4.76 -16.77
N TYR A 180 -10.34 -3.97 -16.94
CA TYR A 180 -11.66 -4.29 -16.36
C TYR A 180 -12.60 -4.99 -17.35
N GLY A 181 -12.07 -5.45 -18.49
CA GLY A 181 -12.83 -6.13 -19.54
C GLY A 181 -13.41 -5.17 -20.57
N ALA A 182 -13.99 -5.74 -21.64
CA ALA A 182 -14.45 -5.00 -22.81
C ALA A 182 -15.62 -4.05 -22.55
N GLU A 183 -16.40 -4.28 -21.50
CA GLU A 183 -17.54 -3.44 -21.12
C GLU A 183 -17.16 -2.30 -20.16
N SER A 184 -15.91 -2.26 -19.71
CA SER A 184 -15.42 -1.18 -18.85
C SER A 184 -15.24 0.11 -19.66
N PRO A 185 -15.72 1.27 -19.16
CA PRO A 185 -15.46 2.55 -19.79
C PRO A 185 -13.98 2.95 -19.70
N LEU A 186 -13.25 2.37 -18.75
CA LEU A 186 -11.81 2.54 -18.63
C LEU A 186 -11.09 1.51 -19.54
N PRO A 187 -10.37 1.94 -20.58
CA PRO A 187 -9.61 1.02 -21.45
C PRO A 187 -8.48 0.34 -20.69
N SER A 188 -7.98 -0.79 -21.21
CA SER A 188 -6.83 -1.44 -20.61
C SER A 188 -5.60 -0.51 -20.65
N GLN A 189 -4.86 -0.50 -19.55
CA GLN A 189 -3.66 0.30 -19.36
C GLN A 189 -2.57 -0.61 -18.82
N SER A 190 -1.35 -0.46 -19.34
CA SER A 190 -0.17 -1.12 -18.79
C SER A 190 0.88 -0.07 -18.47
N TRP A 191 1.52 -0.21 -17.31
CA TRP A 191 2.57 0.71 -16.91
C TRP A 191 3.57 0.02 -16.00
N ALA A 192 4.86 0.25 -16.26
CA ALA A 192 5.95 -0.28 -15.46
C ALA A 192 6.83 0.86 -14.96
N ILE A 193 7.26 0.79 -13.71
CA ILE A 193 8.11 1.80 -13.08
C ILE A 193 9.01 1.19 -12.01
N GLU A 194 10.23 1.71 -11.92
CA GLU A 194 11.14 1.47 -10.80
C GLU A 194 10.79 2.44 -9.66
N VAL A 195 10.64 1.92 -8.44
CA VAL A 195 10.16 2.68 -7.28
C VAL A 195 11.33 3.29 -6.54
N THR A 196 11.83 4.42 -7.03
CA THR A 196 12.75 5.31 -6.31
C THR A 196 11.98 6.50 -5.70
N PRO A 197 12.52 7.22 -4.70
CA PRO A 197 11.87 8.42 -4.17
C PRO A 197 11.55 9.47 -5.23
N GLU A 198 12.47 9.69 -6.17
CA GLU A 198 12.34 10.68 -7.24
C GLU A 198 11.22 10.28 -8.22
N LEU A 199 11.22 9.02 -8.65
CA LEU A 199 10.21 8.48 -9.55
C LEU A 199 8.84 8.38 -8.87
N PHE A 200 8.79 7.97 -7.61
CA PHE A 200 7.56 7.93 -6.83
C PHE A 200 6.92 9.32 -6.74
N LEU A 201 7.69 10.34 -6.36
CA LEU A 201 7.19 11.72 -6.26
C LEU A 201 6.68 12.24 -7.60
N ARG A 202 7.44 12.04 -8.68
CA ARG A 202 7.14 12.63 -9.98
C ARG A 202 6.02 11.90 -10.71
N GLU A 203 5.95 10.58 -10.60
CA GLU A 203 5.14 9.73 -11.48
C GLU A 203 3.97 9.04 -10.76
N ILE A 204 4.01 8.91 -9.44
CA ILE A 204 3.05 8.07 -8.69
C ILE A 204 2.27 8.88 -7.68
N ALA A 205 2.95 9.71 -6.88
CA ALA A 205 2.40 10.27 -5.65
C ALA A 205 1.10 11.05 -5.88
N ALA A 206 0.96 11.77 -7.00
CA ALA A 206 -0.25 12.55 -7.29
C ALA A 206 -1.36 11.74 -8.00
N ALA A 207 -1.24 10.43 -8.21
CA ALA A 207 -2.29 9.66 -8.88
C ALA A 207 -3.48 9.43 -7.93
N ARG A 208 -4.64 10.01 -8.24
CA ARG A 208 -5.82 9.96 -7.38
C ARG A 208 -6.59 8.65 -7.53
N THR A 209 -7.29 8.30 -6.46
CA THR A 209 -8.24 7.20 -6.47
C THR A 209 -9.40 7.48 -7.41
N PHE A 210 -10.02 6.41 -7.89
CA PHE A 210 -11.02 6.50 -8.94
C PHE A 210 -12.14 5.47 -8.77
N VAL A 211 -13.27 5.75 -9.40
CA VAL A 211 -14.46 4.91 -9.37
C VAL A 211 -15.24 5.06 -10.67
N MET A 212 -16.02 4.05 -11.04
CA MET A 212 -16.97 4.18 -12.15
C MET A 212 -18.27 4.83 -11.64
N ALA A 213 -18.90 5.69 -12.44
CA ALA A 213 -20.14 6.38 -12.07
C ALA A 213 -21.24 5.40 -11.61
N ALA A 214 -21.37 4.26 -12.29
CA ALA A 214 -22.31 3.20 -11.94
C ALA A 214 -22.08 2.59 -10.53
N GLU A 215 -20.87 2.70 -9.99
CA GLU A 215 -20.53 2.20 -8.65
C GLU A 215 -20.77 3.25 -7.56
N VAL A 216 -20.83 4.54 -7.92
CA VAL A 216 -21.01 5.65 -6.96
C VAL A 216 -22.33 5.51 -6.23
N GLU A 217 -23.43 5.25 -6.94
CA GLU A 217 -24.76 5.12 -6.32
C GLU A 217 -24.79 3.98 -5.30
N ALA A 218 -24.21 2.82 -5.64
CA ALA A 218 -24.14 1.67 -4.74
C ALA A 218 -23.29 1.96 -3.49
N LEU A 219 -22.16 2.65 -3.65
CA LEU A 219 -21.31 3.06 -2.54
C LEU A 219 -22.02 4.06 -1.62
N GLN A 220 -22.70 5.06 -2.20
CA GLN A 220 -23.46 6.06 -1.44
C GLN A 220 -24.68 5.45 -0.76
N ALA A 221 -25.35 4.47 -1.38
CA ALA A 221 -26.43 3.71 -0.76
C ALA A 221 -25.93 2.89 0.43
N ALA A 222 -24.72 2.32 0.33
CA ALA A 222 -24.01 1.66 1.45
C ALA A 222 -23.48 2.64 2.52
N GLY A 223 -23.69 3.95 2.35
CA GLY A 223 -23.30 4.98 3.31
C GLY A 223 -21.88 5.53 3.12
N PHE A 224 -21.19 5.15 2.06
CA PHE A 224 -19.80 5.56 1.80
C PHE A 224 -19.70 6.75 0.87
N GLY A 225 -18.72 7.61 1.13
CA GLY A 225 -18.26 8.63 0.18
C GLY A 225 -19.28 9.72 -0.17
N ARG A 226 -20.34 9.91 0.63
CA ARG A 226 -21.38 10.93 0.40
C ARG A 226 -20.86 12.36 0.50
N HIS A 227 -19.76 12.57 1.21
CA HIS A 227 -19.08 13.86 1.38
C HIS A 227 -17.99 14.11 0.34
N LEU A 228 -17.64 13.10 -0.48
CA LEU A 228 -16.54 13.22 -1.43
C LEU A 228 -16.91 14.13 -2.58
N THR A 229 -15.94 14.91 -3.01
CA THR A 229 -16.05 15.75 -4.19
C THR A 229 -15.10 15.26 -5.27
N ARG A 230 -15.13 15.91 -6.42
CA ARG A 230 -14.24 15.63 -7.56
C ARG A 230 -12.81 16.10 -7.29
N ARG A 231 -12.55 16.71 -6.13
CA ARG A 231 -11.19 16.96 -5.65
C ARG A 231 -10.51 15.66 -5.24
N GLU A 232 -11.21 14.79 -4.51
CA GLU A 232 -10.67 13.56 -3.94
C GLU A 232 -10.78 12.35 -4.88
N LEU A 233 -11.68 12.39 -5.86
CA LEU A 233 -12.06 11.20 -6.62
C LEU A 233 -12.19 11.50 -8.11
N VAL A 234 -11.55 10.68 -8.93
CA VAL A 234 -11.78 10.65 -10.38
C VAL A 234 -12.98 9.74 -10.66
N VAL A 235 -14.02 10.26 -11.30
CA VAL A 235 -15.22 9.48 -11.64
C VAL A 235 -15.31 9.32 -13.14
N PHE A 236 -15.31 8.07 -13.60
CA PHE A 236 -15.46 7.71 -15.00
C PHE A 236 -16.92 7.44 -15.34
N GLU A 237 -17.42 8.14 -16.35
CA GLU A 237 -18.74 7.89 -16.94
C GLU A 237 -18.76 6.62 -17.79
N ALA A 238 -19.95 6.15 -18.16
CA ALA A 238 -20.12 4.98 -19.01
C ALA A 238 -19.51 5.14 -20.42
N ASP A 239 -19.29 6.37 -20.89
CA ASP A 239 -18.63 6.67 -22.16
C ASP A 239 -17.11 6.85 -22.05
N GLY A 240 -16.53 6.68 -20.85
CA GLY A 240 -15.11 6.85 -20.56
C GLY A 240 -14.68 8.29 -20.26
N SER A 241 -15.60 9.27 -20.35
CA SER A 241 -15.32 10.64 -19.94
C SER A 241 -15.18 10.76 -18.41
N VAL A 242 -14.55 11.84 -17.97
CA VAL A 242 -14.32 12.11 -16.54
C VAL A 242 -15.24 13.23 -16.07
N GLN A 243 -15.95 13.00 -14.97
CA GLN A 243 -16.87 13.99 -14.42
C GLN A 243 -16.13 15.14 -13.72
N GLU A 244 -16.41 16.38 -14.14
CA GLU A 244 -16.12 17.62 -13.38
C GLU A 244 -14.65 17.85 -12.96
N ASN A 245 -13.72 16.99 -13.38
CA ASN A 245 -12.28 17.14 -13.21
C ASN A 245 -11.53 16.55 -14.42
N SER A 246 -10.22 16.79 -14.48
CA SER A 246 -9.35 16.22 -15.51
C SER A 246 -8.37 15.24 -14.90
N LEU A 247 -7.91 14.27 -15.70
CA LEU A 247 -6.82 13.39 -15.29
C LEU A 247 -5.50 14.18 -15.16
N ARG A 248 -4.69 13.85 -14.16
CA ARG A 248 -3.31 14.34 -13.99
C ARG A 248 -2.35 13.69 -15.00
N TRP A 249 -2.68 12.46 -15.42
CA TRP A 249 -2.06 11.74 -16.53
C TRP A 249 -3.13 10.97 -17.28
N SER A 250 -2.96 10.77 -18.59
CA SER A 250 -3.87 9.92 -19.38
C SER A 250 -4.00 8.49 -18.82
N ASN A 251 -2.97 8.01 -18.12
CA ASN A 251 -2.92 6.73 -17.42
C ASN A 251 -2.95 6.86 -15.87
N GLU A 252 -3.57 7.91 -15.32
CA GLU A 252 -3.73 8.11 -13.86
C GLU A 252 -4.31 6.87 -13.14
N PRO A 253 -5.31 6.14 -13.69
CA PRO A 253 -5.87 4.95 -13.02
C PRO A 253 -4.87 3.82 -12.78
N VAL A 254 -4.05 3.44 -13.78
CA VAL A 254 -3.02 2.42 -13.56
C VAL A 254 -1.90 2.92 -12.64
N ARG A 255 -1.56 4.21 -12.69
CA ARG A 255 -0.60 4.82 -11.74
C ARG A 255 -1.12 4.74 -10.31
N HIS A 256 -2.42 4.97 -10.09
CA HIS A 256 -3.04 4.79 -8.78
C HIS A 256 -3.02 3.33 -8.32
N LYS A 257 -3.20 2.37 -9.24
CA LYS A 257 -3.06 0.95 -8.89
C LYS A 257 -1.63 0.53 -8.55
N VAL A 258 -0.63 1.16 -9.15
CA VAL A 258 0.76 1.04 -8.70
C VAL A 258 0.93 1.65 -7.31
N LEU A 259 0.35 2.82 -7.03
CA LEU A 259 0.36 3.45 -5.70
C LEU A 259 -0.24 2.53 -4.63
N ASP A 260 -1.46 1.98 -4.86
CA ASP A 260 -2.11 1.01 -3.98
C ASP A 260 -1.18 -0.21 -3.74
N CYS A 261 -0.58 -0.73 -4.80
CA CYS A 261 0.33 -1.88 -4.73
C CYS A 261 1.57 -1.58 -3.85
N ILE A 262 2.21 -0.41 -4.01
CA ILE A 262 3.35 0.00 -3.17
C ILE A 262 2.94 0.04 -1.69
N GLY A 263 1.79 0.67 -1.40
CA GLY A 263 1.29 0.81 -0.03
C GLY A 263 0.98 -0.54 0.62
N ASP A 264 0.34 -1.44 -0.11
CA ASP A 264 0.00 -2.78 0.39
C ASP A 264 1.24 -3.67 0.57
N LEU A 265 2.21 -3.62 -0.36
CA LEU A 265 3.44 -4.42 -0.27
C LEU A 265 4.35 -3.96 0.88
N ALA A 266 4.25 -2.69 1.30
CA ALA A 266 4.95 -2.17 2.48
C ALA A 266 4.56 -2.90 3.77
N LEU A 267 3.38 -3.53 3.81
CA LEU A 267 2.92 -4.37 4.93
C LEU A 267 3.75 -5.65 5.11
N SER A 268 4.62 -6.00 4.15
CA SER A 268 5.59 -7.08 4.31
C SER A 268 6.62 -6.79 5.41
N GLY A 269 6.80 -5.51 5.79
CA GLY A 269 7.78 -5.07 6.78
C GLY A 269 9.20 -4.88 6.21
N PHE A 270 9.39 -5.05 4.91
CA PHE A 270 10.70 -4.98 4.25
C PHE A 270 10.66 -4.08 3.01
N SER A 271 11.76 -3.38 2.75
CA SER A 271 12.00 -2.90 1.39
C SER A 271 12.33 -4.10 0.50
N SER A 272 11.83 -4.12 -0.72
CA SER A 272 12.04 -5.23 -1.65
C SER A 272 12.85 -4.79 -2.87
N SER A 273 13.72 -5.67 -3.36
CA SER A 273 14.43 -5.55 -4.65
C SER A 273 13.99 -6.72 -5.53
N GLY A 274 13.61 -6.42 -6.77
CA GLY A 274 13.01 -7.39 -7.68
C GLY A 274 11.88 -6.76 -8.48
N ARG A 275 11.09 -7.58 -9.18
CA ARG A 275 9.94 -7.10 -9.96
C ARG A 275 8.64 -7.72 -9.47
N ILE A 276 7.62 -6.89 -9.31
CA ILE A 276 6.23 -7.30 -9.14
C ILE A 276 5.53 -7.11 -10.46
N VAL A 277 4.87 -8.15 -10.96
CA VAL A 277 4.00 -8.08 -12.13
C VAL A 277 2.58 -8.38 -11.68
N ALA A 278 1.66 -7.47 -11.96
CA ALA A 278 0.28 -7.55 -11.50
C ALA A 278 -0.68 -7.36 -12.66
N CYS A 279 -1.68 -8.24 -12.77
CA CYS A 279 -2.76 -8.13 -13.73
C CYS A 279 -4.08 -8.08 -13.00
N ARG A 280 -4.77 -6.94 -13.09
CA ARG A 280 -6.07 -6.71 -12.47
C ARG A 280 -6.07 -6.94 -10.95
N SER A 281 -4.90 -6.85 -10.31
CA SER A 281 -4.75 -7.05 -8.87
C SER A 281 -5.57 -6.01 -8.07
N GLY A 282 -5.64 -6.23 -6.77
CA GLY A 282 -6.20 -5.29 -5.81
C GLY A 282 -5.71 -5.64 -4.42
N HIS A 283 -6.19 -4.92 -3.41
CA HIS A 283 -5.73 -5.08 -2.02
C HIS A 283 -5.64 -6.54 -1.58
N LYS A 284 -6.68 -7.36 -1.85
CA LYS A 284 -6.68 -8.79 -1.52
C LYS A 284 -5.43 -9.53 -2.03
N LEU A 285 -5.14 -9.45 -3.32
CA LEU A 285 -3.99 -10.14 -3.91
C LEU A 285 -2.67 -9.50 -3.47
N ASN A 286 -2.63 -8.18 -3.34
CA ASN A 286 -1.46 -7.46 -2.84
C ASN A 286 -1.11 -7.90 -1.40
N HIS A 287 -2.10 -8.07 -0.53
CA HIS A 287 -1.90 -8.54 0.85
C HIS A 287 -1.39 -9.98 0.90
N VAL A 288 -1.90 -10.86 0.04
CA VAL A 288 -1.37 -12.24 -0.06
C VAL A 288 0.09 -12.19 -0.54
N MET A 289 0.43 -11.33 -1.51
CA MET A 289 1.81 -11.15 -1.93
C MET A 289 2.69 -10.58 -0.80
N ALA A 290 2.22 -9.57 -0.07
CA ALA A 290 2.93 -9.02 1.09
C ALA A 290 3.20 -10.10 2.16
N ARG A 291 2.26 -11.04 2.37
CA ARG A 291 2.46 -12.21 3.24
C ARG A 291 3.56 -13.13 2.72
N VAL A 292 3.54 -13.46 1.42
CA VAL A 292 4.58 -14.27 0.78
C VAL A 292 5.95 -13.63 1.01
N LEU A 293 6.09 -12.34 0.72
CA LEU A 293 7.33 -11.59 0.93
C LEU A 293 7.78 -11.61 2.39
N SER A 294 6.87 -11.41 3.35
CA SER A 294 7.20 -11.46 4.79
C SER A 294 7.70 -12.84 5.26
N THR A 295 7.24 -13.92 4.59
CA THR A 295 7.57 -15.30 4.97
C THR A 295 8.91 -15.75 4.39
N ILE A 296 9.27 -15.30 3.18
CA ILE A 296 10.57 -15.59 2.55
C ILE A 296 11.72 -15.20 3.50
N VAL A 297 11.59 -14.07 4.19
CA VAL A 297 12.59 -13.60 5.18
C VAL A 297 12.63 -14.47 6.43
N SER A 298 11.47 -14.91 6.92
CA SER A 298 11.37 -15.67 8.19
C SER A 298 12.05 -17.04 8.11
N THR A 299 12.02 -17.68 6.93
CA THR A 299 12.70 -18.96 6.69
C THR A 299 14.22 -18.87 6.65
N GLU A 300 14.79 -17.69 6.43
CA GLU A 300 16.24 -17.47 6.36
C GLU A 300 16.84 -17.02 7.70
N ALA A 301 16.05 -16.34 8.55
CA ALA A 301 16.49 -15.84 9.86
C ALA A 301 16.41 -16.88 11.01
N GLY A 302 16.11 -18.15 10.72
CA GLY A 302 16.03 -19.23 11.72
C GLY A 302 14.93 -19.06 12.79
N HIS A 303 13.95 -18.18 12.57
CA HIS A 303 12.83 -17.98 13.49
C HIS A 303 11.71 -18.99 13.17
N PRO A 304 11.18 -19.73 14.16
CA PRO A 304 10.15 -20.72 13.91
C PRO A 304 8.87 -20.04 13.39
N VAL A 305 8.45 -20.44 12.19
CA VAL A 305 7.14 -20.10 11.63
C VAL A 305 6.08 -20.67 12.59
N MET A 306 5.32 -19.80 13.26
CA MET A 306 4.12 -20.25 13.98
C MET A 306 3.11 -20.72 12.94
N SER A 307 2.94 -22.04 12.83
CA SER A 307 1.94 -22.65 11.98
C SER A 307 0.56 -22.24 12.47
N ALA A 308 -0.21 -21.56 11.61
CA ALA A 308 -1.64 -21.40 11.83
C ALA A 308 -2.26 -22.80 11.86
N GLY A 309 -2.73 -23.21 13.04
CA GLY A 309 -3.40 -24.49 13.23
C GLY A 309 -4.56 -24.63 12.26
N ARG A 310 -4.61 -25.77 11.57
CA ARG A 310 -5.80 -26.20 10.83
C ARG A 310 -6.94 -26.30 11.83
N ALA A 311 -7.94 -25.44 11.70
CA ALA A 311 -9.24 -25.68 12.31
C ALA A 311 -9.82 -26.95 11.66
N ALA A 312 -10.13 -27.93 12.50
CA ALA A 312 -10.93 -29.10 12.17
C ALA A 312 -12.40 -28.70 11.99
#